data_AF-K2JBH1-F1
#
_entry.id   AF-K2JBH1-F1
#
_cell.length_a   1.000
_cell.length_b   1.000
_cell.length_c   1.000
_cell.angle_alpha   90.00
_cell.angle_beta   90.00
_cell.angle_gamma   90.00
#
_symmetry.space_group_name_H-M   'P 1'
#
loop_
_entity.id
_entity.type
_entity.pdbx_description
1 polymer ?
#
loop_
_entity_poly.entity_id
_entity_poly.type
_entity_poly.pdbx_seq_one_letter_code
_entity_poly.pdbx_strand_id
1 'polypeptide(L)'
;MKPADLKALRNTLDLNQADMATRMGLGARAYQALEAGESAIRPIHVNAAERAALAIAVEHRQPMLAPASIRRDALDLVALLRGDADNEKGHENV
;
A
#
# COMPACT_ATOMS: atom_id res chain seq x y z
N MET A 1 0.82 4.33 -11.12
CA MET A 1 -0.09 5.22 -10.38
C MET A 1 -0.08 6.59 -11.04
N LYS A 2 -1.25 7.14 -11.34
CA LYS A 2 -1.47 8.50 -11.85
C LYS A 2 -1.83 9.45 -10.69
N PRO A 3 -1.77 10.78 -10.88
CA PRO A 3 -2.17 11.74 -9.84
C PRO A 3 -3.60 11.52 -9.32
N ALA A 4 -4.54 11.20 -10.22
CA ALA A 4 -5.92 10.87 -9.84
C ALA A 4 -6.01 9.62 -8.95
N ASP A 5 -5.18 8.60 -9.20
CA ASP A 5 -5.12 7.38 -8.38
C ASP A 5 -4.58 7.71 -6.97
N LEU A 6 -3.55 8.57 -6.89
CA LEU A 6 -2.97 9.01 -5.62
C LEU A 6 -3.99 9.80 -4.78
N LYS A 7 -4.73 10.71 -5.42
CA LYS A 7 -5.82 11.46 -4.79
C LYS A 7 -6.95 10.55 -4.32
N ALA A 8 -7.35 9.59 -5.14
CA ALA A 8 -8.39 8.62 -4.80
C ALA A 8 -7.97 7.79 -3.58
N LEU A 9 -6.73 7.27 -3.56
CA LEU A 9 -6.19 6.55 -2.42
C LEU A 9 -6.22 7.41 -1.14
N ARG A 10 -5.74 8.65 -1.22
CA ARG A 10 -5.77 9.58 -0.08
C ARG A 10 -7.18 9.78 0.47
N ASN A 11 -8.16 9.98 -0.41
CA ASN A 11 -9.55 10.14 -0.02
C ASN A 11 -10.13 8.87 0.61
N THR A 12 -9.80 7.68 0.10
CA THR A 12 -10.21 6.40 0.72
C THR A 12 -9.66 6.23 2.12
N LEU A 13 -8.46 6.77 2.39
CA LEU A 13 -7.83 6.77 3.71
C LEU A 13 -8.34 7.90 4.63
N ASP A 14 -9.28 8.73 4.15
CA ASP A 14 -9.82 9.90 4.85
C ASP A 14 -8.74 10.89 5.33
N LEU A 15 -7.71 11.10 4.52
CA LEU A 15 -6.61 12.01 4.83
C LEU A 15 -6.68 13.32 4.04
N ASN A 16 -6.26 14.41 4.66
CA ASN A 16 -5.90 15.62 3.92
C ASN A 16 -4.49 15.45 3.29
N GLN A 17 -4.11 16.40 2.43
CA GLN A 17 -2.84 16.33 1.69
C GLN A 17 -1.60 16.38 2.62
N ALA A 18 -1.65 17.11 3.73
CA ALA A 18 -0.53 17.23 4.66
C ALA A 18 -0.31 15.94 5.46
N ASP A 19 -1.39 15.30 5.89
CA ASP A 19 -1.33 14.02 6.61
C ASP A 19 -0.83 12.92 5.68
N MET A 20 -1.32 12.86 4.45
CA MET A 20 -0.82 11.89 3.47
C MET A 20 0.66 12.12 3.13
N ALA A 21 1.08 13.38 2.97
CA ALA A 21 2.50 13.71 2.78
C ALA A 21 3.36 13.17 3.94
N THR A 22 2.91 13.39 5.18
CA THR A 22 3.59 12.90 6.39
C THR A 22 3.66 11.38 6.41
N ARG A 23 2.54 10.69 6.13
CA ARG A 23 2.47 9.22 6.06
C ARG A 23 3.38 8.63 4.96
N MET A 24 3.58 9.35 3.87
CA MET A 24 4.49 8.98 2.78
C MET A 24 5.96 9.38 3.03
N GLY A 25 6.26 10.12 4.10
CA GLY A 25 7.61 10.64 4.35
C GLY A 25 8.02 11.75 3.38
N LEU A 26 7.07 12.53 2.88
CA LEU A 26 7.29 13.63 1.94
C LEU A 26 7.00 15.00 2.58
N GLY A 27 7.64 16.05 2.08
CA GLY A 27 7.20 17.41 2.37
C GLY A 27 5.85 17.72 1.71
N ALA A 28 5.01 18.53 2.37
CA ALA A 28 3.65 18.86 1.90
C ALA A 28 3.63 19.39 0.45
N ARG A 29 4.56 20.29 0.09
CA ARG A 29 4.68 20.83 -1.26
C ARG A 29 5.04 19.76 -2.31
N ALA A 30 5.89 18.81 -1.94
CA ALA A 30 6.26 17.71 -2.84
C ALA A 30 5.05 16.81 -3.11
N TYR A 31 4.29 16.47 -2.07
CA TYR A 31 3.05 15.71 -2.23
C TYR A 31 2.02 16.45 -3.09
N GLN A 32 1.82 17.75 -2.85
CA GLN A 32 0.90 18.59 -3.64
C GLN A 32 1.26 18.59 -5.13
N ALA A 33 2.54 18.75 -5.46
CA ALA A 33 3.00 18.71 -6.85
C ALA A 33 2.76 17.34 -7.51
N LEU A 34 2.89 16.24 -6.77
CA LEU A 34 2.58 14.89 -7.26
C LEU A 34 1.06 14.71 -7.49
N GLU A 35 0.22 15.13 -6.54
CA GLU A 35 -1.24 15.00 -6.65
C GLU A 35 -1.83 15.93 -7.73
N ALA A 36 -1.24 17.11 -7.94
CA ALA A 36 -1.61 18.03 -9.00
C ALA A 36 -1.10 17.58 -10.39
N GLY A 37 -0.17 16.62 -10.45
CA GLY A 37 0.47 16.18 -11.70
C GLY A 37 1.56 17.12 -12.22
N GLU A 38 1.97 18.10 -11.42
CA GLU A 38 3.10 19.01 -11.70
C GLU A 38 4.46 18.28 -11.62
N SER A 39 4.51 17.17 -10.88
CA SER A 39 5.68 16.30 -10.75
C SER A 39 5.34 14.86 -11.08
N ALA A 40 6.27 14.16 -11.73
CA ALA A 40 6.06 12.77 -12.11
C ALA A 40 6.04 11.86 -10.87
N ILE A 41 5.04 10.96 -10.83
CA ILE A 41 4.97 9.90 -9.83
C ILE A 41 5.95 8.79 -10.23
N ARG A 42 6.99 8.62 -9.42
CA ARG A 42 8.04 7.60 -9.60
C ARG A 42 7.74 6.37 -8.73
N PRO A 43 8.37 5.21 -8.99
CA PRO A 43 8.15 4.00 -8.19
C PRO A 43 8.33 4.20 -6.68
N ILE A 44 9.29 5.03 -6.26
CA ILE A 44 9.47 5.35 -4.83
C ILE A 44 8.24 6.01 -4.19
N HIS A 45 7.51 6.85 -4.93
CA HIS A 45 6.27 7.47 -4.44
C HIS A 45 5.14 6.45 -4.36
N VAL A 46 5.08 5.50 -5.30
CA VAL A 46 4.09 4.41 -5.29
C VAL A 46 4.31 3.55 -4.05
N ASN A 47 5.54 3.09 -3.82
CA ASN A 47 5.90 2.28 -2.66
C ASN A 47 5.58 3.01 -1.34
N ALA A 48 5.85 4.31 -1.26
CA ALA A 48 5.53 5.12 -0.07
C ALA A 48 4.01 5.21 0.17
N ALA A 49 3.22 5.43 -0.88
CA ALA A 49 1.76 5.49 -0.78
C ALA A 49 1.16 4.13 -0.39
N GLU A 50 1.65 3.04 -0.98
CA GLU A 50 1.25 1.68 -0.65
C GLU A 50 1.60 1.30 0.80
N ARG A 51 2.80 1.66 1.27
CA ARG A 51 3.23 1.44 2.65
C ARG A 51 2.41 2.23 3.66
N ALA A 52 2.04 3.47 3.32
CA ALA A 52 1.14 4.30 4.12
C ALA A 52 -0.25 3.65 4.23
N ALA A 53 -0.81 3.22 3.11
CA ALA A 53 -2.12 2.55 3.09
C ALA A 53 -2.12 1.23 3.89
N LEU A 54 -1.05 0.44 3.80
CA LEU A 54 -0.88 -0.77 4.61
C LEU A 54 -0.86 -0.45 6.11
N ALA A 55 -0.08 0.54 6.54
CA ALA A 55 -0.02 0.95 7.94
C ALA A 55 -1.41 1.34 8.46
N ILE A 56 -2.14 2.17 7.73
CA ILE A 56 -3.47 2.63 8.13
C ILE A 56 -4.46 1.47 8.15
N ALA A 57 -4.42 0.58 7.16
CA ALA A 57 -5.26 -0.63 7.14
C ALA A 57 -5.06 -1.48 8.41
N VAL A 58 -3.81 -1.63 8.87
CA VAL A 58 -3.47 -2.36 10.10
C VAL A 58 -3.93 -1.59 11.34
N GLU A 59 -3.62 -0.29 11.44
CA GLU A 59 -4.00 0.58 12.55
C GLU A 59 -5.51 0.58 12.79
N HIS A 60 -6.29 0.68 11.72
CA HIS A 60 -7.75 0.73 11.77
C HIS A 60 -8.42 -0.65 11.73
N ARG A 61 -7.64 -1.74 11.60
CA ARG A 61 -8.14 -3.11 11.40
C ARG A 61 -9.11 -3.24 10.22
N GLN A 62 -8.84 -2.50 9.15
CA GLN A 62 -9.66 -2.46 7.94
C GLN A 62 -8.80 -2.86 6.72
N PRO A 63 -8.70 -4.17 6.41
CA PRO A 63 -7.78 -4.64 5.37
C PRO A 63 -8.10 -4.07 3.99
N MET A 64 -9.36 -3.71 3.71
CA MET A 64 -9.78 -3.16 2.42
C MET A 64 -9.24 -1.75 2.12
N LEU A 65 -8.65 -1.06 3.10
CA LEU A 65 -7.95 0.21 2.89
C LEU A 65 -6.61 0.03 2.16
N ALA A 66 -5.98 -1.14 2.28
CA ALA A 66 -4.75 -1.44 1.56
C ALA A 66 -5.07 -1.76 0.08
N PRO A 67 -4.25 -1.31 -0.90
CA PRO A 67 -4.40 -1.67 -2.31
C PRO A 67 -4.42 -3.18 -2.55
N ALA A 68 -5.09 -3.62 -3.61
CA ALA A 68 -5.27 -5.05 -3.88
C ALA A 68 -3.95 -5.83 -4.08
N SER A 69 -2.92 -5.19 -4.66
CA SER A 69 -1.55 -5.75 -4.73
C SER A 69 -1.02 -6.06 -3.34
N ILE A 70 -1.03 -5.06 -2.47
CA ILE A 70 -0.54 -5.15 -1.09
C ILE A 70 -1.29 -6.20 -0.27
N ARG A 71 -2.61 -6.34 -0.46
CA ARG A 71 -3.37 -7.39 0.21
C ARG A 71 -2.97 -8.79 -0.24
N ARG A 72 -2.68 -8.98 -1.54
CA ARG A 72 -2.18 -10.27 -2.04
C ARG A 72 -0.81 -10.58 -1.45
N ASP A 73 0.12 -9.64 -1.53
CA ASP A 73 1.46 -9.80 -0.96
C ASP A 73 1.41 -10.12 0.55
N ALA A 74 0.50 -9.47 1.28
CA ALA A 74 0.29 -9.74 2.71
C ALA A 74 -0.29 -11.14 2.97
N LEU A 75 -1.21 -11.63 2.14
CA LEU A 75 -1.74 -12.99 2.24
C LEU A 75 -0.67 -14.03 1.94
N ASP A 76 0.12 -13.83 0.89
CA ASP A 76 1.22 -14.72 0.52
C ASP A 76 2.26 -14.80 1.65
N LEU A 77 2.60 -13.65 2.25
CA LEU A 77 3.49 -13.61 3.41
C LEU A 77 2.91 -14.36 4.62
N VAL A 78 1.62 -14.19 4.90
CA VAL A 78 0.95 -14.90 6.01
C VAL A 78 0.94 -16.41 5.77
N ALA A 79 0.70 -16.87 4.54
CA ALA A 79 0.76 -18.30 4.20
C ALA A 79 2.16 -18.88 4.45
N LEU A 80 3.22 -18.16 4.05
CA LEU A 80 4.60 -18.55 4.33
C LEU A 80 4.88 -18.61 5.85
N LEU A 81 4.40 -17.64 6.62
CA LEU A 81 4.59 -17.60 8.08
C LEU A 81 3.83 -18.71 8.81
N ARG A 82 2.71 -19.19 8.24
CA ARG A 82 1.93 -20.31 8.80
C ARG A 82 2.51 -21.68 8.44
N GLY A 83 3.45 -21.74 7.50
CA GLY A 83 3.97 -23.00 6.96
C GLY A 83 3.04 -23.64 5.93
N ASP A 84 2.06 -22.90 5.40
CA ASP A 84 1.09 -23.42 4.44
C ASP A 84 1.76 -23.74 3.07
N ALA A 85 2.92 -23.13 2.78
CA ALA A 85 3.65 -23.33 1.52
C ALA A 85 4.39 -24.67 1.42
N ASP A 86 4.57 -25.40 2.52
CA ASP A 86 5.31 -26.68 2.56
C ASP A 86 4.37 -27.91 2.51
N ASN A 87 3.07 -27.73 2.77
CA ASN A 87 2.11 -28.85 2.87
C ASN A 87 1.66 -29.43 1.51
N GLU A 88 1.98 -28.78 0.39
CA GLU A 88 1.62 -29.30 -0.95
C GLU A 88 2.62 -30.30 -1.52
N LYS A 89 3.78 -30.51 -0.89
CA LYS A 89 4.82 -31.47 -1.37
C LYS A 89 4.80 -32.83 -0.67
N GLY A 90 3.81 -33.11 0.19
CA GLY A 90 3.77 -34.30 1.05
C GLY A 90 3.04 -35.54 0.52
N HIS A 91 2.48 -35.52 -0.69
CA HIS A 91 1.65 -36.62 -1.21
C HIS A 91 2.04 -37.12 -2.61
N GLU A 92 3.34 -37.20 -2.89
CA GLU A 92 3.84 -38.11 -3.93
C GLU A 92 4.98 -38.98 -3.36
N ASN A 93 4.73 -40.29 -3.39
CA ASN A 93 5.60 -41.42 -3.01
C ASN A 93 5.65 -41.80 -1.52
N VAL A 94 4.81 -42.76 -1.11
CA VAL A 94 5.17 -44.17 -0.81
C VAL A 94 3.93 -45.04 -0.99
#